data_AF-A0A3S4U8I8-F1
#
_entry.id   AF-A0A3S4U8I8-F1
#
_cell.length_a   1.000
_cell.length_b   1.000
_cell.length_c   1.000
_cell.angle_alpha   90.00
_cell.angle_beta   90.00
_cell.angle_gamma   90.00
#
_symmetry.space_group_name_H-M   'P 1'
#
loop_
_entity.id
_entity.type
_entity.pdbx_description
1 polymer ?
#
loop_
_entity_poly.entity_id
_entity_poly.type
_entity_poly.pdbx_seq_one_letter_code
_entity_poly.pdbx_strand_id
1 'polypeptide(L)'
;MNGIRVNRKKRLIYWQSIGKTFEIAYVPEKGNPLAGLVYDKFGLYAFGGGKRFSLRFDILTQGEKELAHHYAGVYPTPREQHNDHILLAVQAYLTEENPEFLQHIGKRFKVFGSYPAITFCNFAALPCCFSHKKAQIALDNALEKWHQKTENQKQGWFNTMHGYQKQVNRQLEEQELDNQIKKPE
;
A
#
# COMPACT_ATOMS: atom_id res chain seq x y z
N MET A 1 -12.58 -4.05 7.04
CA MET A 1 -11.26 -3.41 7.23
C MET A 1 -10.92 -2.57 6.02
N ASN A 2 -10.75 -1.28 6.28
CA ASN A 2 -10.14 -0.33 5.36
C ASN A 2 -8.64 -0.57 5.48
N GLY A 3 -8.07 -1.14 4.42
CA GLY A 3 -6.71 -1.66 4.40
C GLY A 3 -6.27 -1.71 2.94
N ILE A 4 -4.98 -1.52 2.69
CA ILE A 4 -4.41 -1.66 1.37
C ILE A 4 -4.58 -3.12 0.94
N ARG A 5 -5.11 -3.34 -0.25
CA ARG A 5 -5.40 -4.68 -0.76
C ARG A 5 -4.59 -4.91 -2.02
N VAL A 6 -4.11 -6.13 -2.16
CA VAL A 6 -3.26 -6.51 -3.28
C VAL A 6 -3.93 -7.65 -4.02
N ASN A 7 -4.18 -7.45 -5.31
CA ASN A 7 -4.65 -8.49 -6.21
C ASN A 7 -3.47 -8.96 -7.06
N ARG A 8 -2.83 -10.05 -6.63
CA ARG A 8 -1.67 -10.64 -7.31
C ARG A 8 -1.98 -11.06 -8.75
N LYS A 9 -3.14 -11.69 -8.99
CA LYS A 9 -3.53 -12.20 -10.32
C LYS A 9 -3.68 -11.07 -11.34
N LYS A 10 -4.30 -9.96 -10.93
CA LYS A 10 -4.49 -8.78 -11.78
C LYS A 10 -3.33 -7.80 -11.76
N ARG A 11 -2.36 -8.00 -10.86
CA ARG A 11 -1.26 -7.05 -10.60
C ARG A 11 -1.77 -5.63 -10.29
N LEU A 12 -2.72 -5.55 -9.35
CA LEU A 12 -3.30 -4.27 -8.90
C LEU A 12 -3.21 -4.15 -7.39
N ILE A 13 -2.93 -2.95 -6.90
CA ILE A 13 -3.07 -2.57 -5.49
C ILE A 13 -4.23 -1.60 -5.40
N TYR A 14 -5.08 -1.74 -4.38
CA TYR A 14 -6.30 -0.95 -4.30
C TYR A 14 -6.72 -0.67 -2.86
N TRP A 15 -7.46 0.43 -2.71
CA TRP A 15 -8.04 0.87 -1.47
C TRP A 15 -9.52 1.23 -1.67
N GLN A 16 -10.31 1.14 -0.60
CA GLN A 16 -11.68 1.62 -0.59
C GLN A 16 -11.87 2.56 0.60
N SER A 17 -12.08 3.84 0.29
CA SER A 17 -12.47 4.84 1.27
C SER A 17 -13.97 4.75 1.57
N ILE A 18 -14.38 5.16 2.79
CA ILE A 18 -15.78 5.12 3.21
C ILE A 18 -16.61 6.01 2.27
N GLY A 19 -17.66 5.45 1.67
CA GLY A 19 -18.56 6.17 0.76
C GLY A 19 -18.00 6.48 -0.64
N LYS A 20 -16.75 6.08 -0.95
CA LYS A 20 -16.13 6.27 -2.27
C LYS A 20 -16.07 4.96 -3.08
N THR A 21 -15.77 5.10 -4.37
CA THR A 21 -15.34 4.02 -5.26
C THR A 21 -13.95 3.50 -4.87
N PHE A 22 -13.42 2.55 -5.63
CA PHE A 22 -12.09 1.98 -5.40
C PHE A 22 -11.00 2.87 -5.99
N GLU A 23 -10.00 3.18 -5.17
CA GLU A 23 -8.74 3.78 -5.63
C GLU A 23 -7.80 2.65 -6.06
N ILE A 24 -7.21 2.76 -7.26
CA ILE A 24 -6.47 1.66 -7.90
C ILE A 24 -5.10 2.14 -8.36
N ALA A 25 -4.07 1.43 -7.93
CA ALA A 25 -2.69 1.54 -8.35
C ALA A 25 -2.27 0.34 -9.22
N TYR A 26 -1.57 0.64 -10.31
CA TYR A 26 -1.07 -0.36 -11.25
C TYR A 26 0.30 -0.89 -10.80
N VAL A 27 0.51 -2.20 -10.90
CA VAL A 27 1.81 -2.80 -10.62
C VAL A 27 2.51 -3.09 -11.96
N PRO A 28 3.76 -2.61 -12.18
CA PRO A 28 4.45 -2.86 -13.44
C PRO A 28 4.75 -4.36 -13.61
N GLU A 29 4.86 -4.82 -14.85
CA GLU A 29 5.21 -6.22 -15.14
C GLU A 29 6.65 -6.56 -14.73
N LYS A 30 7.56 -5.59 -14.86
CA LYS A 30 8.99 -5.72 -14.55
C LYS A 30 9.44 -4.58 -13.63
N GLY A 31 10.45 -4.84 -12.82
CA GLY A 31 11.04 -3.84 -11.91
C GLY A 31 10.35 -3.78 -10.54
N ASN A 32 10.37 -2.60 -9.91
CA ASN A 32 9.84 -2.41 -8.56
C ASN A 32 8.31 -2.55 -8.55
N PRO A 33 7.73 -3.54 -7.85
CA PRO A 33 6.28 -3.75 -7.83
C PRO A 33 5.51 -2.64 -7.09
N LEU A 34 6.19 -1.77 -6.34
CA LEU A 34 5.59 -0.61 -5.70
C LEU A 34 5.57 0.66 -6.57
N ALA A 35 6.07 0.60 -7.82
CA ALA A 35 6.25 1.80 -8.66
C ALA A 35 4.94 2.54 -9.00
N GLY A 36 3.78 1.90 -8.85
CA GLY A 36 2.48 2.56 -9.02
C GLY A 36 1.89 3.17 -7.76
N LEU A 37 2.64 3.20 -6.67
CA LEU A 37 2.28 3.85 -5.42
C LEU A 37 3.34 4.88 -5.05
N VAL A 38 2.92 5.87 -4.28
CA VAL A 38 3.84 6.69 -3.49
C VAL A 38 3.66 6.26 -2.04
N TYR A 39 4.74 6.13 -1.29
CA TYR A 39 4.69 5.80 0.12
C TYR A 39 5.60 6.71 0.96
N ASP A 40 5.21 6.87 2.22
CA ASP A 40 5.93 7.58 3.26
C ASP A 40 5.83 6.74 4.55
N LYS A 41 6.98 6.20 4.98
CA LYS A 41 7.08 5.36 6.19
C LYS A 41 6.94 6.16 7.49
N PHE A 42 6.90 7.48 7.43
CA PHE A 42 6.88 8.40 8.56
C PHE A 42 5.62 9.28 8.54
N GLY A 43 4.53 8.76 7.98
CA GLY A 43 3.24 9.41 7.99
C GLY A 43 2.79 9.74 9.42
N LEU A 44 2.13 10.88 9.57
CA LEU A 44 1.64 11.35 10.86
C LEU A 44 0.58 10.38 11.40
N TYR A 45 0.67 10.05 12.67
CA TYR A 45 -0.35 9.25 13.33
C TYR A 45 -1.31 10.14 14.12
N ALA A 46 -2.54 10.24 13.62
CA ALA A 46 -3.56 11.16 14.11
C ALA A 46 -3.88 11.02 15.61
N PHE A 47 -3.63 9.86 16.21
CA PHE A 47 -3.93 9.58 17.62
C PHE A 47 -2.70 9.41 18.53
N GLY A 48 -1.50 9.78 18.09
CA GLY A 48 -0.27 9.59 18.90
C GLY A 48 0.53 10.84 19.10
N GLY A 49 -0.15 11.97 19.29
CA GLY A 49 0.46 13.19 19.78
C GLY A 49 1.57 13.73 18.86
N GLY A 50 1.38 13.65 17.55
CA GLY A 50 2.34 14.19 16.56
C GLY A 50 3.49 13.25 16.19
N LYS A 51 3.52 12.02 16.72
CA LYS A 51 4.50 11.01 16.32
C LYS A 51 4.29 10.53 14.87
N ARG A 52 5.39 10.14 14.23
CA ARG A 52 5.47 9.75 12.81
C ARG A 52 5.78 8.27 12.65
N PHE A 53 4.74 7.48 12.49
CA PHE A 53 4.87 6.02 12.37
C PHE A 53 3.77 5.37 11.54
N SER A 54 2.82 6.14 11.00
CA SER A 54 1.85 5.60 10.06
C SER A 54 2.53 5.36 8.72
N LEU A 55 2.24 4.24 8.08
CA LEU A 55 2.54 4.11 6.66
C LEU A 55 1.50 4.94 5.89
N ARG A 56 1.94 6.02 5.23
CA ARG A 56 1.11 6.69 4.22
C ARG A 56 1.35 6.04 2.88
N PHE A 57 0.29 5.78 2.13
CA PHE A 57 0.34 5.42 0.72
C PHE A 57 -0.60 6.34 -0.07
N ASP A 58 -0.11 6.82 -1.21
CA ASP A 58 -0.85 7.72 -2.08
C ASP A 58 -1.12 7.03 -3.42
N ILE A 59 -2.38 7.05 -3.85
CA ILE A 59 -2.86 6.37 -5.07
C ILE A 59 -3.38 7.40 -6.06
N LEU A 60 -2.83 7.40 -7.28
CA LEU A 60 -3.35 8.20 -8.40
C LEU A 60 -4.27 7.32 -9.26
N THR A 61 -5.58 7.40 -9.02
CA THR A 61 -6.54 6.63 -9.82
C THR A 61 -6.61 7.19 -11.24
N GLN A 62 -6.71 6.31 -12.24
CA GLN A 62 -6.78 6.75 -13.64
C GLN A 62 -7.94 7.70 -13.90
N GLY A 63 -7.63 8.89 -14.43
CA GLY A 63 -8.59 9.95 -14.73
C GLY A 63 -8.66 11.02 -13.65
N GLU A 64 -8.13 10.73 -12.46
CA GLU A 64 -7.97 11.73 -11.40
C GLU A 64 -6.72 12.58 -11.66
N LYS A 65 -6.76 13.81 -11.15
CA LYS A 65 -5.63 14.76 -11.24
C LYS A 65 -4.76 14.77 -9.99
N GLU A 66 -5.31 14.31 -8.87
CA GLU A 66 -4.68 14.39 -7.55
C GLU A 66 -4.52 13.01 -6.93
N LEU A 67 -3.48 12.88 -6.13
CA LEU A 67 -3.20 11.68 -5.33
C LEU A 67 -4.22 11.57 -4.20
N ALA A 68 -4.83 10.40 -4.08
CA ALA A 68 -5.62 10.06 -2.91
C ALA A 68 -4.68 9.64 -1.77
N HIS A 69 -4.69 10.39 -0.67
CA HIS A 69 -3.84 10.14 0.49
C HIS A 69 -4.51 9.17 1.46
N HIS A 70 -3.77 8.13 1.86
CA HIS A 70 -4.28 7.12 2.77
C HIS A 70 -3.24 6.74 3.81
N TYR A 71 -3.72 6.40 5.00
CA TYR A 71 -2.88 6.06 6.13
C TYR A 71 -3.22 4.65 6.62
N ALA A 72 -2.23 3.77 6.63
CA ALA A 72 -2.25 2.52 7.37
C ALA A 72 -1.58 2.78 8.73
N GLY A 73 -2.41 2.92 9.77
CA GLY A 73 -1.95 3.07 11.14
C GLY A 73 -1.85 1.71 11.83
N VAL A 74 -0.78 1.50 12.60
CA VAL A 74 -0.58 0.29 13.40
C VAL A 74 -0.68 0.66 14.88
N TYR A 75 -1.65 0.04 15.56
CA TYR A 75 -1.99 0.23 16.96
C TYR A 75 -1.39 -0.90 17.82
N PRO A 76 -0.78 -0.69 19.01
CA PRO A 76 -0.45 0.56 19.71
C PRO A 76 1.08 0.78 19.92
N THR A 77 1.96 -0.06 19.36
CA THR A 77 3.42 0.03 19.62
C THR A 77 4.21 0.18 18.31
N PRO A 78 4.35 1.41 17.79
CA PRO A 78 5.10 1.65 16.57
C PRO A 78 6.57 1.29 16.76
N ARG A 79 7.11 0.50 15.83
CA ARG A 79 8.55 0.27 15.66
C ARG A 79 8.96 0.81 14.30
N GLU A 80 10.15 1.39 14.20
CA GLU A 80 10.66 2.00 12.96
C GLU A 80 10.61 1.03 11.77
N GLN A 81 10.91 -0.25 12.02
CA GLN A 81 10.95 -1.31 11.00
C GLN A 81 9.56 -1.81 10.56
N HIS A 82 8.49 -1.40 11.22
CA HIS A 82 7.16 -1.97 10.96
C HIS A 82 6.68 -1.68 9.54
N ASN A 83 6.88 -0.44 9.07
CA ASN A 83 6.44 -0.02 7.75
C ASN A 83 7.27 -0.67 6.64
N ASP A 84 8.56 -0.96 6.91
CA ASP A 84 9.40 -1.77 6.02
C ASP A 84 8.80 -3.18 5.85
N HIS A 85 8.39 -3.84 6.94
CA HIS A 85 7.78 -5.18 6.85
C HIS A 85 6.48 -5.20 6.03
N ILE A 86 5.63 -4.18 6.15
CA ILE A 86 4.41 -4.08 5.33
C ILE A 86 4.79 -3.97 3.84
N LEU A 87 5.70 -3.06 3.52
CA LEU A 87 6.11 -2.81 2.13
C LEU A 87 6.80 -4.05 1.53
N LEU A 88 7.69 -4.70 2.30
CA LEU A 88 8.34 -5.95 1.92
C LEU A 88 7.32 -7.08 1.71
N ALA A 89 6.31 -7.21 2.58
CA ALA A 89 5.26 -8.21 2.41
C ALA A 89 4.44 -7.97 1.14
N VAL A 90 4.13 -6.72 0.81
CA VAL A 90 3.46 -6.37 -0.46
C VAL A 90 4.33 -6.71 -1.66
N GLN A 91 5.64 -6.38 -1.60
CA GLN A 91 6.59 -6.73 -2.66
C GLN A 91 6.66 -8.25 -2.85
N ALA A 92 6.92 -9.00 -1.78
CA ALA A 92 6.99 -10.45 -1.77
C ALA A 92 5.70 -11.09 -2.30
N TYR A 93 4.53 -10.60 -1.90
CA TYR A 93 3.25 -11.08 -2.41
C TYR A 93 3.07 -10.90 -3.93
N LEU A 94 3.65 -9.84 -4.49
CA LEU A 94 3.56 -9.52 -5.92
C LEU A 94 4.61 -10.23 -6.78
N THR A 95 5.73 -10.65 -6.18
CA THR A 95 6.89 -11.17 -6.92
C THR A 95 7.21 -12.63 -6.64
N GLU A 96 6.99 -13.13 -5.43
CA GLU A 96 7.40 -14.48 -5.02
C GLU A 96 6.27 -15.49 -5.21
N GLU A 97 6.56 -16.71 -5.66
CA GLU A 97 5.56 -17.77 -5.82
C GLU A 97 4.89 -18.11 -4.49
N ASN A 98 5.69 -18.37 -3.46
CA ASN A 98 5.25 -18.77 -2.13
C ASN A 98 5.97 -17.94 -1.04
N PRO A 99 5.59 -16.66 -0.86
CA PRO A 99 6.24 -15.81 0.11
C PRO A 99 6.04 -16.32 1.53
N GLU A 100 7.13 -16.33 2.31
CA GLU A 100 7.19 -16.95 3.64
C GLU A 100 6.07 -16.48 4.57
N PHE A 101 5.77 -15.18 4.55
CA PHE A 101 4.75 -14.58 5.42
C PHE A 101 3.35 -15.22 5.24
N LEU A 102 3.04 -15.82 4.09
CA LEU A 102 1.76 -16.51 3.86
C LEU A 102 1.60 -17.77 4.73
N GLN A 103 2.69 -18.45 5.07
CA GLN A 103 2.66 -19.61 5.97
C GLN A 103 2.19 -19.25 7.37
N HIS A 104 2.38 -17.98 7.72
CA HIS A 104 1.92 -17.44 8.95
C HIS A 104 0.41 -17.21 8.85
N ILE A 105 -0.13 -16.61 7.77
CA ILE A 105 -1.56 -16.25 7.59
C ILE A 105 -2.52 -17.42 7.92
N GLY A 106 -3.40 -17.21 8.91
CA GLY A 106 -4.39 -18.18 9.40
C GLY A 106 -4.09 -18.79 10.78
N LYS A 107 -2.84 -18.83 11.23
CA LYS A 107 -2.44 -19.46 12.52
C LYS A 107 -2.58 -18.61 13.80
N ARG A 108 -3.54 -17.66 13.87
CA ARG A 108 -3.86 -16.72 15.00
C ARG A 108 -3.46 -15.23 14.84
N PHE A 109 -3.59 -14.61 13.66
CA PHE A 109 -3.46 -13.12 13.49
C PHE A 109 -4.50 -12.29 14.23
N LYS A 110 -5.55 -12.94 14.74
CA LYS A 110 -6.63 -12.30 15.49
C LYS A 110 -6.39 -12.33 17.01
N VAL A 111 -5.32 -12.98 17.47
CA VAL A 111 -5.03 -13.13 18.91
C VAL A 111 -3.86 -12.23 19.27
N PHE A 112 -4.13 -11.26 20.14
CA PHE A 112 -3.13 -10.38 20.73
C PHE A 112 -2.01 -11.22 21.38
N GLY A 113 -0.75 -10.96 21.01
CA GLY A 113 0.42 -11.49 21.75
C GLY A 113 1.18 -12.69 21.21
N SER A 114 0.84 -13.26 20.04
CA SER A 114 1.62 -14.40 19.49
C SER A 114 2.71 -14.01 18.49
N TYR A 115 2.57 -12.90 17.77
CA TYR A 115 3.60 -12.34 16.86
C TYR A 115 3.40 -10.82 16.71
N PRO A 116 4.13 -9.98 17.48
CA PRO A 116 3.96 -8.53 17.40
C PRO A 116 4.26 -7.97 16.01
N ALA A 117 5.04 -8.65 15.15
CA ALA A 117 5.25 -8.17 13.78
C ALA A 117 4.00 -8.27 12.88
N ILE A 118 3.01 -9.13 13.20
CA ILE A 118 1.94 -9.50 12.26
C ILE A 118 0.51 -9.40 12.85
N THR A 119 0.35 -9.34 14.19
CA THR A 119 -0.96 -9.10 14.84
C THR A 119 -1.59 -7.75 14.44
N PHE A 120 -0.80 -6.82 13.91
CA PHE A 120 -1.20 -5.43 13.70
C PHE A 120 -2.00 -5.12 12.44
N CYS A 121 -2.15 -6.08 11.52
CA CYS A 121 -2.96 -5.88 10.31
C CYS A 121 -4.49 -5.85 10.59
N ASN A 122 -4.94 -6.07 11.83
CA ASN A 122 -6.34 -6.37 12.14
C ASN A 122 -7.00 -5.50 13.25
N PHE A 123 -6.40 -4.41 13.72
CA PHE A 123 -7.01 -3.62 14.81
C PHE A 123 -7.64 -2.31 14.33
N ALA A 124 -8.95 -2.20 14.54
CA ALA A 124 -9.82 -1.02 14.40
C ALA A 124 -9.95 -0.39 13.00
N ALA A 125 -10.75 -1.04 12.15
CA ALA A 125 -11.54 -0.33 11.14
C ALA A 125 -13.01 -0.63 11.42
N LEU A 126 -13.86 0.40 11.44
CA LEU A 126 -15.31 0.23 11.40
C LEU A 126 -15.66 -0.84 10.36
N PRO A 127 -16.61 -1.76 10.61
CA PRO A 127 -17.06 -2.75 9.64
C PRO A 127 -17.73 -2.04 8.46
N CYS A 128 -16.93 -1.45 7.57
CA CYS A 128 -17.39 -0.95 6.30
C CYS A 128 -17.75 -2.16 5.44
N CYS A 129 -18.93 -2.10 4.82
CA CYS A 129 -19.43 -3.10 3.89
C CYS A 129 -18.52 -3.16 2.64
N PHE A 130 -17.45 -3.95 2.72
CA PHE A 130 -16.60 -4.23 1.57
C PHE A 130 -17.29 -5.28 0.70
N SER A 131 -17.67 -4.89 -0.52
CA SER A 131 -18.25 -5.82 -1.48
C SER A 131 -17.16 -6.36 -2.41
N HIS A 132 -16.83 -7.64 -2.26
CA HIS A 132 -15.91 -8.35 -3.17
C HIS A 132 -16.35 -8.26 -4.63
N LYS A 133 -17.66 -8.36 -4.90
CA LYS A 133 -18.23 -8.23 -6.24
C LYS A 133 -17.98 -6.84 -6.83
N LYS A 134 -18.24 -5.78 -6.06
CA LYS A 134 -17.97 -4.40 -6.53
C LYS A 134 -16.48 -4.16 -6.74
N ALA A 135 -15.63 -4.70 -5.88
CA ALA A 135 -14.17 -4.61 -6.03
C ALA A 135 -13.72 -5.30 -7.32
N GLN A 136 -14.20 -6.52 -7.58
CA GLN A 136 -13.85 -7.28 -8.78
C GLN A 136 -14.21 -6.50 -10.06
N ILE A 137 -15.43 -5.96 -10.13
CA ILE A 137 -15.90 -5.12 -11.25
C ILE A 137 -15.00 -3.89 -11.44
N ALA A 138 -14.68 -3.17 -10.36
CA ALA A 138 -13.83 -1.98 -10.44
C ALA A 138 -12.42 -2.32 -10.93
N LEU A 139 -11.85 -3.43 -10.45
CA LEU A 139 -10.54 -3.91 -10.88
C LEU A 139 -10.54 -4.38 -12.35
N ASP A 140 -11.60 -5.05 -12.81
CA ASP A 140 -11.73 -5.46 -14.22
C ASP A 140 -11.82 -4.23 -15.14
N ASN A 141 -12.65 -3.25 -14.79
CA ASN A 141 -12.78 -2.00 -15.55
C ASN A 141 -11.48 -1.19 -15.59
N ALA A 142 -10.74 -1.14 -14.49
CA ALA A 142 -9.44 -0.47 -14.44
C ALA A 142 -8.42 -1.18 -15.34
N LEU A 143 -8.40 -2.52 -15.29
CA LEU A 143 -7.49 -3.31 -16.10
C LEU A 143 -7.80 -3.19 -17.60
N GLU A 144 -9.08 -3.19 -17.99
CA GLU A 144 -9.50 -2.95 -19.36
C GLU A 144 -9.01 -1.58 -19.86
N LYS A 145 -9.25 -0.51 -19.08
CA LYS A 145 -8.76 0.85 -19.40
C LYS A 145 -7.24 0.93 -19.45
N TRP A 146 -6.54 0.14 -18.65
CA TRP A 146 -5.07 0.08 -18.65
C TRP A 146 -4.53 -0.64 -19.90
N HIS A 147 -5.18 -1.72 -20.33
CA HIS A 147 -4.80 -2.45 -21.53
C HIS A 147 -5.02 -1.66 -22.83
N GLN A 148 -5.97 -0.73 -22.84
CA GLN A 148 -6.16 0.20 -23.96
C GLN A 148 -5.02 1.23 -24.12
N LYS A 149 -4.14 1.39 -23.13
CA LYS A 149 -3.03 2.35 -23.19
C LYS A 149 -1.84 1.81 -23.98
N THR A 150 -1.16 2.70 -24.68
CA THR A 150 0.14 2.40 -25.30
C THR A 150 1.23 2.25 -24.24
N GLU A 151 2.32 1.54 -24.56
CA GLU A 151 3.45 1.39 -23.63
C GLU A 151 4.04 2.73 -23.20
N ASN A 152 4.10 3.72 -24.10
CA ASN A 152 4.56 5.07 -23.76
C ASN A 152 3.65 5.75 -22.72
N GLN A 153 2.33 5.55 -22.81
CA GLN A 153 1.39 6.09 -21.83
C GLN A 153 1.53 5.41 -20.47
N LYS A 154 1.74 4.08 -20.46
CA LYS A 154 1.98 3.32 -19.22
C LYS A 154 3.28 3.76 -18.55
N GLN A 155 4.36 3.85 -19.32
CA GLN A 155 5.66 4.33 -18.85
C GLN A 155 5.58 5.77 -18.33
N GLY A 156 4.87 6.65 -19.05
CA GLY A 156 4.62 8.02 -18.62
C GLY A 156 3.91 8.08 -17.27
N TRP A 157 2.90 7.23 -17.05
CA TRP A 157 2.21 7.15 -15.77
C TRP A 157 3.14 6.70 -14.63
N PHE A 158 3.97 5.67 -14.83
CA PHE A 158 4.95 5.25 -13.82
C PHE A 158 6.04 6.30 -13.57
N ASN A 159 6.46 7.04 -14.60
CA ASN A 159 7.40 8.15 -14.44
C ASN A 159 6.81 9.27 -13.57
N THR A 160 5.52 9.57 -13.72
CA THR A 160 4.79 10.50 -12.84
C THR A 160 4.81 10.02 -11.39
N MET A 161 4.45 8.75 -11.14
CA MET A 161 4.48 8.19 -9.79
C MET A 161 5.89 8.20 -9.18
N HIS A 162 6.91 7.89 -9.98
CA HIS A 162 8.30 8.00 -9.55
C HIS A 162 8.72 9.44 -9.22
N GLY A 163 8.22 10.43 -9.96
CA GLY A 163 8.40 11.84 -9.67
C GLY A 163 7.84 12.23 -8.30
N TYR A 164 6.60 11.80 -7.99
CA TYR A 164 6.01 12.03 -6.68
C TYR A 164 6.78 11.33 -5.55
N GLN A 165 7.22 10.09 -5.75
CA GLN A 165 8.03 9.40 -4.75
C GLN A 165 9.37 10.11 -4.48
N LYS A 166 10.02 10.64 -5.53
CA LYS A 166 11.24 11.44 -5.38
C LYS A 166 11.00 12.71 -4.55
N GLN A 167 9.87 13.38 -4.77
CA GLN A 167 9.50 14.56 -3.99
C GLN A 167 9.30 14.21 -2.51
N VAL A 168 8.56 13.14 -2.21
CA VAL A 168 8.36 12.65 -0.84
C VAL A 168 9.69 12.29 -0.18
N ASN A 169 10.57 11.56 -0.89
CA ASN A 169 11.87 11.19 -0.36
C ASN A 169 12.73 12.43 -0.03
N ARG A 170 12.73 13.45 -0.89
CA ARG A 170 13.47 14.71 -0.64
C ARG A 170 12.94 15.42 0.61
N GLN A 171 11.62 15.53 0.75
CA GLN A 171 11.00 16.15 1.93
C GLN A 171 11.34 15.41 3.22
N LEU A 172 11.43 14.08 3.18
CA LEU A 172 11.80 13.26 4.33
C LEU A 172 13.30 13.37 4.64
N GLU A 173 14.15 13.43 3.62
CA GLU A 173 15.60 13.63 3.74
C GLU A 173 15.94 14.98 4.40
N GLU A 174 15.24 16.06 4.04
CA GLU A 174 15.33 17.38 4.70
C GLU A 174 15.00 17.32 6.21
N GLN A 175 14.34 16.26 6.65
CA GLN A 175 13.95 16.01 8.03
C GLN A 175 14.74 14.86 8.66
N GLU A 176 15.84 14.42 8.02
CA GLU A 176 16.71 13.33 8.46
C GLU A 176 15.98 11.97 8.56
N LEU A 177 14.91 11.78 7.78
CA LEU A 177 14.09 10.56 7.76
C LEU A 177 14.36 9.73 6.50
N ASP A 178 14.87 8.51 6.70
CA ASP A 178 15.22 7.61 5.59
C ASP A 178 14.02 6.75 5.14
N ASN A 179 13.43 7.13 4.01
CA ASN A 179 12.28 6.44 3.42
C ASN A 179 12.64 5.17 2.64
N GLN A 180 13.91 4.78 2.54
CA GLN A 180 14.31 3.55 1.83
C GLN A 180 13.80 2.30 2.57
N ILE A 181 13.32 1.32 1.82
CA ILE A 181 12.85 0.05 2.39
C ILE A 181 14.06 -0.75 2.86
N LYS A 182 14.18 -0.97 4.17
CA LYS A 182 15.28 -1.73 4.78
C LYS A 182 14.84 -3.17 5.02
N LYS A 183 15.61 -4.13 4.52
CA LYS A 183 15.42 -5.53 4.90
C LYS A 183 15.94 -5.72 6.32
N PRO A 184 15.20 -6.42 7.21
CA PRO A 184 15.74 -6.79 8.51
C PRO A 184 16.96 -7.69 8.33
N GLU A 185 18.01 -7.44 9.13
CA GLU A 185 19.21 -8.28 9.23
C GLU A 185 18.92 -9.62 9.90
#